data_AF-A0A6J7L4T6-F1
#
_entry.id   AF-A0A6J7L4T6-F1
#
_cell.length_a   1.000
_cell.length_b   1.000
_cell.length_c   1.000
_cell.angle_alpha   90.00
_cell.angle_beta   90.00
_cell.angle_gamma   90.00
#
_symmetry.space_group_name_H-M   'P 1'
#
loop_
_entity.id
_entity.type
_entity.pdbx_description
1 polymer ?
#
loop_
_entity_poly.entity_id
_entity_poly.type
_entity_poly.pdbx_seq_one_letter_code
_entity_poly.pdbx_strand_id
1 'polypeptide(L)'
;MGDPIVLERHADGTPIAYYPMVTTFTETGVWSITTDLDRQESSQNFMVQAPDTVPLRQVGQSMVPVDSPTVDDAGGVDPICTSVPPCSLHTQTLAAALATREPVALLISTPQFCQTGVCGPVLDTLVGLMPEFASVRFVHAEVYNRPNNGGDPAADGVTDTVTAYGLSFEPSLFVADAQGVIRTRLDNIFDRGELRAALAGVS
;
A
#
# COMPACT_ATOMS: atom_id res chain seq x y z
N MET A 1 -2.69 10.66 -29.07
CA MET A 1 -2.09 11.45 -27.99
C MET A 1 -3.25 12.10 -27.27
N GLY A 2 -3.43 11.83 -25.98
CA GLY A 2 -4.53 12.41 -25.20
C GLY A 2 -4.28 13.89 -24.88
N ASP A 3 -5.28 14.58 -24.34
CA ASP A 3 -5.12 15.96 -23.90
C ASP A 3 -4.11 16.04 -22.74
N PRO A 4 -3.22 17.05 -22.70
CA PRO A 4 -2.29 17.23 -21.60
C PRO A 4 -3.03 17.43 -20.27
N ILE A 5 -2.53 16.78 -19.22
CA ILE A 5 -3.06 16.91 -17.86
C ILE A 5 -1.99 17.62 -17.02
N VAL A 6 -2.37 18.72 -16.36
CA VAL A 6 -1.50 19.38 -15.38
C VAL A 6 -1.61 18.62 -14.07
N LEU A 7 -0.49 18.13 -13.56
CA LEU A 7 -0.43 17.38 -12.31
C LEU A 7 0.00 18.27 -11.16
N GLU A 8 -0.64 18.10 -10.01
CA GLU A 8 -0.25 18.78 -8.78
C GLU A 8 0.96 18.09 -8.15
N ARG A 9 1.82 18.88 -7.49
CA ARG A 9 3.00 18.36 -6.79
C ARG A 9 2.61 17.90 -5.39
N HIS A 10 2.84 16.62 -5.10
CA HIS A 10 2.63 16.01 -3.80
C HIS A 10 3.97 15.87 -3.06
N ALA A 11 3.97 16.16 -1.76
CA ALA A 11 5.18 16.14 -0.92
C ALA A 11 4.94 16.07 0.60
N ASP A 12 3.69 16.05 1.08
CA ASP A 12 3.40 16.10 2.53
C ASP A 12 3.59 14.72 3.18
N GLY A 13 4.61 14.60 4.05
CA GLY A 13 4.87 13.34 4.76
C GLY A 13 5.59 12.30 3.90
N THR A 14 6.11 12.67 2.74
CA THR A 14 6.94 11.80 1.89
C THR A 14 8.39 12.31 1.82
N PRO A 15 9.38 11.42 1.70
CA PRO A 15 10.79 11.83 1.58
C PRO A 15 11.11 12.43 0.20
N ILE A 16 10.29 12.14 -0.80
CA ILE A 16 10.48 12.53 -2.20
C ILE A 16 9.17 13.11 -2.71
N ALA A 17 9.23 14.24 -3.42
CA ALA A 17 8.06 14.81 -4.07
C ALA A 17 7.79 14.12 -5.40
N TYR A 18 6.51 14.01 -5.76
CA TYR A 18 6.05 13.32 -6.96
C TYR A 18 4.78 14.01 -7.49
N TYR A 19 4.33 13.55 -8.66
CA TYR A 19 3.19 14.11 -9.37
C TYR A 19 2.27 12.94 -9.73
N PRO A 20 1.25 12.62 -8.93
CA PRO A 20 0.39 11.48 -9.19
C PRO A 20 -0.49 11.77 -10.41
N MET A 21 -0.48 10.83 -11.36
CA MET A 21 -1.44 10.82 -12.47
C MET A 21 -2.48 9.73 -12.20
N VAL A 22 -3.73 10.13 -12.01
CA VAL A 22 -4.86 9.21 -11.87
C VAL A 22 -5.67 9.24 -13.17
N THR A 23 -5.76 8.09 -13.84
CA THR A 23 -6.53 7.94 -15.07
C THR A 23 -7.10 6.53 -15.21
N THR A 24 -8.12 6.36 -16.04
CA THR A 24 -8.69 5.05 -16.39
C THR A 24 -8.34 4.71 -17.82
N PHE A 25 -7.71 3.55 -18.01
CA PHE A 25 -7.42 3.02 -19.33
C PHE A 25 -8.58 2.14 -19.79
N THR A 26 -9.12 2.41 -20.98
CA THR A 26 -10.24 1.64 -21.55
C THR A 26 -9.77 0.43 -22.35
N GLU A 27 -8.47 0.35 -22.67
CA GLU A 27 -7.89 -0.72 -23.50
C GLU A 27 -6.55 -1.19 -22.92
N THR A 28 -6.31 -2.50 -23.01
CA THR A 28 -5.02 -3.12 -22.70
C THR A 28 -4.02 -2.87 -23.82
N GLY A 29 -2.73 -2.82 -23.50
CA GLY A 29 -1.66 -2.67 -24.50
C GLY A 29 -0.45 -1.94 -23.96
N VAL A 30 0.49 -1.65 -24.85
CA VAL A 30 1.63 -0.79 -24.52
C VAL A 30 1.19 0.67 -24.67
N TRP A 31 1.29 1.41 -23.57
CA TRP A 31 1.03 2.83 -23.50
C TRP A 31 2.34 3.59 -23.30
N SER A 32 2.34 4.87 -23.68
CA SER A 32 3.45 5.79 -23.43
C SER A 32 2.92 6.99 -22.69
N ILE A 33 3.63 7.40 -21.64
CA ILE A 33 3.44 8.67 -20.98
C ILE A 33 4.59 9.59 -21.38
N THR A 34 4.26 10.82 -21.72
CA THR A 34 5.24 11.90 -21.92
C THR A 34 5.01 12.95 -20.86
N THR A 35 6.07 13.32 -20.16
CA THR A 35 6.06 14.35 -19.12
C THR A 35 6.92 15.52 -19.57
N ASP A 36 6.42 16.74 -19.43
CA ASP A 36 7.23 17.96 -19.49
C ASP A 36 7.37 18.51 -18.07
N LEU A 37 8.61 18.60 -17.58
CA LEU A 37 8.93 19.28 -16.33
C LEU A 37 10.07 20.26 -16.61
N ASP A 38 9.87 21.54 -16.29
CA ASP A 38 10.83 22.61 -16.54
C ASP A 38 11.33 22.68 -18.01
N ARG A 39 10.45 22.39 -18.97
CA ARG A 39 10.75 22.31 -20.42
C ARG A 39 11.71 21.18 -20.78
N GLN A 40 11.76 20.14 -19.96
CA GLN A 40 12.44 18.89 -20.27
C GLN A 40 11.39 17.80 -20.46
N GLU A 41 11.35 17.26 -21.67
CA GLU A 41 10.49 16.14 -21.99
C GLU A 41 11.17 14.82 -21.62
N SER A 42 10.40 13.92 -21.02
CA SER A 42 10.76 12.53 -20.80
C SER A 42 9.59 11.64 -21.22
N SER A 43 9.87 10.47 -21.79
CA SER A 43 8.85 9.52 -22.20
C SER A 43 9.16 8.13 -21.69
N GLN A 44 8.15 7.48 -21.13
CA GLN A 44 8.24 6.13 -20.59
C GLN A 44 7.11 5.27 -21.14
N ASN A 45 7.43 4.03 -21.48
CA ASN A 45 6.44 3.06 -21.91
C ASN A 45 6.07 2.12 -20.76
N PHE A 46 4.81 1.75 -20.67
CA PHE A 46 4.30 0.79 -19.70
C PHE A 46 3.20 -0.07 -20.33
N MET A 47 2.94 -1.22 -19.72
CA MET A 47 1.91 -2.15 -20.20
C MET A 47 0.67 -2.05 -19.33
N VAL A 48 -0.47 -1.79 -19.95
CA VAL A 48 -1.79 -1.92 -19.33
C VAL A 48 -2.30 -3.33 -19.63
N GLN A 49 -2.58 -4.09 -18.58
CA GLN A 49 -3.10 -5.45 -18.67
C GLN A 49 -4.56 -5.51 -18.23
N ALA A 50 -5.25 -6.57 -18.62
CA ALA A 50 -6.61 -6.81 -18.16
C ALA A 50 -6.59 -7.13 -16.65
N PRO A 51 -7.57 -6.65 -15.86
CA PRO A 51 -7.56 -6.84 -14.41
C PRO A 51 -7.49 -8.31 -13.96
N ASP A 52 -8.03 -9.24 -14.75
CA ASP A 52 -8.05 -10.67 -14.49
C ASP A 52 -6.72 -11.40 -14.80
N THR A 53 -5.79 -10.73 -15.50
CA THR A 53 -4.46 -11.29 -15.79
C THR A 53 -3.38 -10.79 -14.82
N VAL A 54 -3.70 -9.86 -13.93
CA VAL A 54 -2.77 -9.33 -12.93
C VAL A 54 -3.05 -10.02 -11.59
N PRO A 55 -2.06 -10.70 -10.98
CA PRO A 55 -2.26 -11.41 -9.70
C PRO A 55 -2.57 -10.47 -8.53
N LEU A 56 -2.25 -9.19 -8.70
CA LEU A 56 -2.35 -8.13 -7.73
C LEU A 56 -3.80 -7.71 -7.48
N ARG A 57 -4.18 -7.56 -6.20
CA ARG A 57 -5.54 -7.13 -5.83
C ARG A 57 -5.88 -5.73 -6.33
N GLN A 58 -7.11 -5.57 -6.81
CA GLN A 58 -7.59 -4.37 -7.48
C GLN A 58 -8.75 -3.71 -6.75
N VAL A 59 -8.94 -2.42 -7.00
CA VAL A 59 -10.15 -1.69 -6.58
C VAL A 59 -11.40 -2.40 -7.13
N GLY A 60 -12.44 -2.52 -6.31
CA GLY A 60 -13.68 -3.22 -6.62
C GLY A 60 -13.68 -4.71 -6.27
N GLN A 61 -12.52 -5.32 -6.01
CA GLN A 61 -12.43 -6.68 -5.50
C GLN A 61 -12.59 -6.71 -3.97
N SER A 62 -12.98 -7.86 -3.42
CA SER A 62 -12.94 -8.08 -1.97
C SER A 62 -11.50 -8.20 -1.47
N MET A 63 -11.21 -7.61 -0.30
CA MET A 63 -10.01 -7.92 0.46
C MET A 63 -9.96 -9.42 0.78
N VAL A 64 -8.77 -9.98 0.73
CA VAL A 64 -8.55 -11.38 1.11
C VAL A 64 -8.39 -11.44 2.62
N PRO A 65 -9.21 -12.23 3.33
CA PRO A 65 -8.98 -12.48 4.75
C PRO A 65 -7.72 -13.35 4.90
N VAL A 66 -6.73 -12.81 5.61
CA VAL A 66 -5.46 -13.49 5.92
C VAL A 66 -5.28 -13.49 7.43
N ASP A 67 -4.84 -14.61 7.98
CA ASP A 67 -4.40 -14.69 9.38
C ASP A 67 -3.00 -14.06 9.50
N SER A 68 -2.95 -12.73 9.30
CA SER A 68 -1.70 -11.96 9.31
C SER A 68 -1.04 -12.00 10.70
N PRO A 69 0.31 -11.94 10.78
CA PRO A 69 1.04 -11.93 12.04
C PRO A 69 0.54 -10.89 13.04
N THR A 70 0.51 -11.29 14.31
CA THR A 70 0.13 -10.45 15.45
C THR A 70 1.14 -10.56 16.59
N VAL A 71 0.96 -9.73 17.62
CA VAL A 71 1.75 -9.81 18.87
C VAL A 71 1.58 -11.15 19.61
N ASP A 72 0.41 -11.78 19.49
CA ASP A 72 0.08 -13.02 20.21
C ASP A 72 0.43 -14.28 19.39
N ASP A 73 0.41 -14.17 18.06
CA ASP A 73 0.84 -15.20 17.12
C ASP A 73 1.56 -14.57 15.94
N ALA A 74 2.88 -14.71 15.92
CA ALA A 74 3.74 -14.15 14.89
C ALA A 74 3.68 -14.93 13.56
N GLY A 75 3.12 -16.15 13.54
CA GLY A 75 3.02 -16.94 12.30
C GLY A 75 4.37 -17.22 11.62
N GLY A 76 5.48 -17.17 12.36
CA GLY A 76 6.84 -17.33 11.81
C GLY A 76 7.50 -16.07 11.28
N VAL A 77 6.84 -14.91 11.35
CA VAL A 77 7.38 -13.59 10.98
C VAL A 77 8.14 -12.96 12.15
N ASP A 78 9.39 -12.58 11.93
CA ASP A 78 10.28 -12.03 12.96
C ASP A 78 11.23 -10.95 12.39
N PRO A 79 11.10 -9.68 12.82
CA PRO A 79 10.11 -9.18 13.77
C PRO A 79 8.72 -9.02 13.11
N ILE A 80 7.66 -9.06 13.90
CA ILE A 80 6.29 -8.78 13.43
C ILE A 80 6.10 -7.33 12.95
N CYS A 81 6.97 -6.42 13.41
CA CYS A 81 7.02 -5.02 13.00
C CYS A 81 8.48 -4.58 12.95
N THR A 82 8.94 -4.12 11.79
CA THR A 82 10.30 -3.62 11.62
C THR A 82 10.41 -2.14 12.02
N SER A 83 9.31 -1.42 12.21
CA SER A 83 9.32 -0.02 12.69
C SER A 83 10.01 0.13 14.05
N VAL A 84 10.61 1.29 14.29
CA VAL A 84 11.25 1.65 15.57
C VAL A 84 10.74 3.02 16.04
N PRO A 85 9.93 3.09 17.12
CA PRO A 85 9.37 1.95 17.86
C PRO A 85 8.39 1.11 17.03
N PRO A 86 8.12 -0.16 17.42
CA PRO A 86 7.08 -0.97 16.79
C PRO A 86 5.73 -0.26 16.79
N CYS A 87 4.98 -0.36 15.69
CA CYS A 87 3.65 0.25 15.60
C CYS A 87 2.60 -0.58 16.37
N SER A 88 1.43 0.01 16.61
CA SER A 88 0.32 -0.63 17.34
C SER A 88 -0.62 -1.47 16.47
N LEU A 89 -0.28 -1.70 15.19
CA LEU A 89 -1.18 -2.26 14.17
C LEU A 89 -1.12 -3.79 14.04
N HIS A 90 -0.58 -4.49 15.05
CA HIS A 90 -0.40 -5.96 15.09
C HIS A 90 -1.22 -6.63 16.20
N THR A 91 -2.34 -6.01 16.61
CA THR A 91 -3.19 -6.52 17.71
C THR A 91 -4.27 -7.50 17.24
N GLN A 92 -4.48 -7.62 15.94
CA GLN A 92 -5.48 -8.49 15.33
C GLN A 92 -5.06 -8.88 13.91
N THR A 93 -5.53 -10.02 13.44
CA THR A 93 -5.31 -10.44 12.04
C THR A 93 -6.17 -9.61 11.08
N LEU A 94 -5.79 -9.58 9.80
CA LEU A 94 -6.61 -9.01 8.74
C LEU A 94 -7.97 -9.73 8.61
N ALA A 95 -7.99 -11.06 8.74
CA ALA A 95 -9.22 -11.84 8.75
C ALA A 95 -10.15 -11.42 9.90
N ALA A 96 -9.61 -11.22 11.11
CA ALA A 96 -10.37 -10.74 12.26
C ALA A 96 -10.87 -9.29 12.06
N ALA A 97 -10.06 -8.42 11.45
CA ALA A 97 -10.48 -7.06 11.09
C ALA A 97 -11.68 -7.06 10.16
N LEU A 98 -11.63 -7.83 9.07
CA LEU A 98 -12.71 -7.93 8.10
C LEU A 98 -13.99 -8.54 8.70
N ALA A 99 -13.85 -9.47 9.65
CA ALA A 99 -14.99 -10.10 10.32
C ALA A 99 -15.83 -9.12 11.15
N THR A 100 -15.27 -7.97 11.57
CA THR A 100 -16.01 -6.92 12.29
C THR A 100 -17.09 -6.25 11.45
N ARG A 101 -16.98 -6.32 10.11
CA ARG A 101 -17.79 -5.55 9.14
C ARG A 101 -17.73 -4.04 9.35
N GLU A 102 -16.59 -3.56 9.84
CA GLU A 102 -16.20 -2.16 9.81
C GLU A 102 -15.25 -1.94 8.62
N PRO A 103 -15.08 -0.70 8.12
CA PRO A 103 -14.04 -0.38 7.15
C PRO A 103 -12.65 -0.82 7.61
N VAL A 104 -11.81 -1.28 6.67
CA VAL A 104 -10.47 -1.79 6.97
C VAL A 104 -9.42 -1.10 6.11
N ALA A 105 -8.34 -0.63 6.74
CA ALA A 105 -7.14 -0.16 6.07
C ALA A 105 -5.99 -1.14 6.36
N LEU A 106 -5.48 -1.78 5.30
CA LEU A 106 -4.32 -2.67 5.33
C LEU A 106 -3.13 -1.97 4.69
N LEU A 107 -2.08 -1.72 5.48
CA LEU A 107 -0.79 -1.27 4.98
C LEU A 107 0.17 -2.47 4.92
N ILE A 108 0.70 -2.76 3.73
CA ILE A 108 1.75 -3.75 3.53
C ILE A 108 3.05 -2.99 3.27
N SER A 109 4.00 -3.07 4.19
CA SER A 109 5.26 -2.32 4.12
C SER A 109 6.31 -2.86 5.09
N THR A 110 7.58 -2.59 4.82
CA THR A 110 8.72 -3.00 5.65
C THR A 110 9.54 -1.77 6.11
N PRO A 111 9.08 -1.02 7.13
CA PRO A 111 9.64 0.28 7.53
C PRO A 111 11.17 0.41 7.58
N GLN A 112 11.91 -0.60 8.08
CA GLN A 112 13.39 -0.53 8.18
C GLN A 112 14.16 -1.16 7.02
N PHE A 113 13.54 -2.04 6.23
CA PHE A 113 14.25 -2.81 5.19
C PHE A 113 13.76 -2.53 3.76
N CYS A 114 12.84 -1.59 3.63
CA CYS A 114 12.31 -1.11 2.35
C CYS A 114 13.37 -0.33 1.57
N GLN A 115 13.57 -0.72 0.31
CA GLN A 115 14.67 -0.20 -0.54
C GLN A 115 14.52 1.27 -0.91
N THR A 116 13.29 1.81 -0.89
CA THR A 116 12.98 3.17 -1.33
C THR A 116 12.99 4.19 -0.18
N GLY A 117 13.06 3.74 1.07
CA GLY A 117 12.95 4.61 2.26
C GLY A 117 11.57 5.26 2.45
N VAL A 118 10.55 4.89 1.66
CA VAL A 118 9.20 5.46 1.73
C VAL A 118 8.33 4.76 2.77
N CYS A 119 8.58 3.48 3.03
CA CYS A 119 7.73 2.63 3.88
C CYS A 119 7.57 3.17 5.32
N GLY A 120 8.66 3.59 5.97
CA GLY A 120 8.61 4.15 7.33
C GLY A 120 7.78 5.45 7.43
N PRO A 121 8.10 6.50 6.65
CA PRO A 121 7.32 7.74 6.65
C PRO A 121 5.82 7.57 6.33
N VAL A 122 5.49 6.62 5.44
CA VAL A 122 4.09 6.26 5.14
C VAL A 122 3.40 5.66 6.36
N LEU A 123 4.03 4.72 7.06
CA LEU A 123 3.49 4.13 8.28
C LEU A 123 3.30 5.20 9.38
N ASP A 124 4.29 6.08 9.58
CA ASP A 124 4.21 7.17 10.55
C ASP A 124 3.03 8.10 10.25
N THR A 125 2.84 8.45 8.97
CA THR A 125 1.74 9.30 8.53
C THR A 125 0.39 8.62 8.74
N LEU A 126 0.28 7.32 8.40
CA LEU A 126 -0.93 6.54 8.65
C LEU A 126 -1.28 6.50 10.13
N VAL A 127 -0.31 6.19 11.00
CA VAL A 127 -0.48 6.16 12.46
C VAL A 127 -0.94 7.52 12.99
N GLY A 128 -0.36 8.62 12.48
CA GLY A 128 -0.76 9.97 12.83
C GLY A 128 -2.19 10.34 12.43
N LEU A 129 -2.74 9.72 11.38
CA LEU A 129 -4.11 9.96 10.90
C LEU A 129 -5.16 9.10 11.61
N MET A 130 -4.78 7.96 12.21
CA MET A 130 -5.73 7.03 12.86
C MET A 130 -6.73 7.72 13.82
N PRO A 131 -6.35 8.71 14.67
CA PRO A 131 -7.31 9.35 15.56
C PRO A 131 -8.45 10.10 14.85
N GLU A 132 -8.27 10.48 13.59
CA GLU A 132 -9.30 11.12 12.75
C GLU A 132 -10.35 10.10 12.26
N PHE A 133 -10.05 8.79 12.30
CA PHE A 133 -10.80 7.73 11.62
C PHE A 133 -11.12 6.55 12.55
N ALA A 134 -11.83 6.82 13.65
CA ALA A 134 -12.13 5.83 14.69
C ALA A 134 -13.01 4.64 14.24
N SER A 135 -13.73 4.77 13.11
CA SER A 135 -14.55 3.71 12.51
C SER A 135 -13.74 2.74 11.65
N VAL A 136 -12.48 3.04 11.36
CA VAL A 136 -11.62 2.22 10.49
C VAL A 136 -10.75 1.29 11.34
N ARG A 137 -10.70 0.01 10.98
CA ARG A 137 -9.75 -0.96 11.51
C ARG A 137 -8.44 -0.88 10.73
N PHE A 138 -7.33 -0.73 11.44
CA PHE A 138 -6.00 -0.60 10.83
C PHE A 138 -5.20 -1.88 11.07
N VAL A 139 -4.56 -2.38 10.02
CA VAL A 139 -3.66 -3.56 10.06
C VAL A 139 -2.38 -3.22 9.31
N HIS A 140 -1.24 -3.53 9.91
CA HIS A 140 0.07 -3.49 9.24
C HIS A 140 0.55 -4.94 9.05
N ALA A 141 0.99 -5.25 7.83
CA ALA A 141 1.71 -6.48 7.54
C ALA A 141 3.11 -6.17 6.99
N GLU A 142 4.12 -6.83 7.53
CA GLU A 142 5.48 -6.83 6.98
C GLU A 142 5.52 -7.60 5.64
N VAL A 143 6.45 -7.21 4.76
CA VAL A 143 6.61 -7.92 3.49
C VAL A 143 7.37 -9.22 3.66
N TYR A 144 8.42 -9.24 4.48
CA TYR A 144 9.34 -10.37 4.60
C TYR A 144 9.15 -11.14 5.90
N ASN A 145 9.41 -12.45 5.85
CA ASN A 145 9.30 -13.29 7.04
C ASN A 145 10.41 -13.00 8.06
N ARG A 146 11.65 -12.81 7.61
CA ARG A 146 12.80 -12.52 8.49
C ARG A 146 13.77 -11.52 7.87
N PRO A 147 13.38 -10.23 7.79
CA PRO A 147 14.19 -9.23 7.11
C PRO A 147 15.51 -8.93 7.83
N ASN A 148 15.62 -9.20 9.14
CA ASN A 148 16.83 -8.98 9.93
C ASN A 148 17.76 -10.21 9.95
N ASN A 149 18.08 -10.75 8.78
CA ASN A 149 18.92 -11.95 8.63
C ASN A 149 20.40 -11.63 8.33
N GLY A 150 20.78 -10.34 8.33
CA GLY A 150 22.15 -9.89 8.03
C GLY A 150 22.51 -9.91 6.54
N GLY A 151 21.55 -10.13 5.66
CA GLY A 151 21.72 -10.19 4.20
C GLY A 151 20.55 -9.56 3.46
N ASP A 152 20.12 -10.22 2.37
CA ASP A 152 18.94 -9.83 1.60
C ASP A 152 17.67 -10.05 2.46
N PRO A 153 16.86 -9.00 2.73
CA PRO A 153 15.61 -9.13 3.47
C PRO A 153 14.66 -10.18 2.90
N ALA A 154 14.73 -10.46 1.59
CA ALA A 154 13.88 -11.42 0.91
C ALA A 154 14.36 -12.89 1.01
N ALA A 155 15.54 -13.15 1.59
CA ALA A 155 16.14 -14.50 1.57
C ALA A 155 15.30 -15.57 2.26
N ASP A 156 14.50 -15.18 3.27
CA ASP A 156 13.58 -16.06 4.00
C ASP A 156 12.14 -16.04 3.45
N GLY A 157 11.96 -15.44 2.27
CA GLY A 157 10.67 -15.32 1.61
C GLY A 157 9.79 -14.19 2.15
N VAL A 158 8.62 -14.06 1.51
CA VAL A 158 7.61 -13.06 1.83
C VAL A 158 6.49 -13.64 2.69
N THR A 159 5.73 -12.78 3.35
CA THR A 159 4.60 -13.19 4.19
C THR A 159 3.41 -13.69 3.36
N ASP A 160 2.52 -14.46 4.01
CA ASP A 160 1.28 -14.93 3.38
C ASP A 160 0.40 -13.77 2.91
N THR A 161 0.45 -12.62 3.59
CA THR A 161 -0.27 -11.40 3.19
C THR A 161 0.22 -10.89 1.84
N VAL A 162 1.53 -10.83 1.61
CA VAL A 162 2.11 -10.42 0.31
C VAL A 162 1.67 -11.37 -0.80
N THR A 163 1.75 -12.67 -0.53
CA THR A 163 1.35 -13.72 -1.49
C THR A 163 -0.13 -13.63 -1.83
N ALA A 164 -1.00 -13.49 -0.82
CA ALA A 164 -2.45 -13.40 -1.00
C ALA A 164 -2.90 -12.14 -1.76
N TYR A 165 -2.12 -11.06 -1.66
CA TYR A 165 -2.37 -9.80 -2.36
C TYR A 165 -1.65 -9.69 -3.71
N GLY A 166 -0.79 -10.66 -4.06
CA GLY A 166 -0.06 -10.69 -5.33
C GLY A 166 0.94 -9.55 -5.49
N LEU A 167 1.54 -9.09 -4.38
CA LEU A 167 2.44 -7.95 -4.37
C LEU A 167 3.87 -8.34 -4.74
N SER A 168 4.53 -7.44 -5.49
CA SER A 168 5.96 -7.52 -5.83
C SER A 168 6.71 -6.22 -5.50
N PHE A 169 6.06 -5.32 -4.76
CA PHE A 169 6.58 -4.01 -4.39
C PHE A 169 5.92 -3.51 -3.10
N GLU A 170 6.51 -2.46 -2.51
CA GLU A 170 6.07 -1.84 -1.26
C GLU A 170 6.43 -0.35 -1.24
N PRO A 171 5.77 0.47 -0.41
CA PRO A 171 4.56 0.16 0.37
C PRO A 171 3.31 0.06 -0.51
N SER A 172 2.28 -0.64 -0.02
CA SER A 172 0.95 -0.67 -0.63
C SER A 172 -0.13 -0.53 0.44
N LEU A 173 -1.03 0.44 0.28
CA LEU A 173 -2.22 0.60 1.11
C LEU A 173 -3.43 0.09 0.35
N PHE A 174 -4.23 -0.74 1.01
CA PHE A 174 -5.57 -1.13 0.56
C PHE A 174 -6.58 -0.63 1.58
N VAL A 175 -7.62 0.07 1.12
CA VAL A 175 -8.71 0.55 1.96
C VAL A 175 -10.03 -0.04 1.45
N ALA A 176 -10.72 -0.76 2.33
CA ALA A 176 -11.98 -1.41 2.05
C ALA A 176 -13.11 -0.87 2.92
N ASP A 177 -14.33 -0.93 2.37
CA ASP A 177 -15.54 -0.58 3.11
C ASP A 177 -15.98 -1.70 4.08
N ALA A 178 -17.10 -1.48 4.77
CA ALA A 178 -17.71 -2.42 5.71
C ALA A 178 -18.15 -3.76 5.08
N GLN A 179 -18.20 -3.87 3.75
CA GLN A 179 -18.45 -5.12 3.03
C GLN A 179 -17.14 -5.84 2.67
N GLY A 180 -15.99 -5.27 3.04
CA GLY A 180 -14.67 -5.77 2.69
C GLY A 180 -14.31 -5.54 1.23
N VAL A 181 -14.99 -4.64 0.51
CA VAL A 181 -14.67 -4.33 -0.89
C VAL A 181 -13.67 -3.19 -0.94
N ILE A 182 -12.57 -3.39 -1.67
CA ILE A 182 -11.50 -2.40 -1.84
C ILE A 182 -12.06 -1.20 -2.61
N ARG A 183 -12.04 -0.02 -1.96
CA ARG A 183 -12.47 1.26 -2.55
C ARG A 183 -11.30 2.11 -2.99
N THR A 184 -10.17 2.00 -2.31
CA THR A 184 -8.97 2.75 -2.65
C THR A 184 -7.74 1.89 -2.47
N ARG A 185 -6.76 2.12 -3.35
CA ARG A 185 -5.45 1.51 -3.28
C ARG A 185 -4.40 2.54 -3.64
N LEU A 186 -3.32 2.60 -2.85
CA LEU A 186 -2.18 3.49 -3.08
C LEU A 186 -0.90 2.66 -3.05
N ASP A 187 0.03 2.93 -3.96
CA ASP A 187 1.21 2.10 -4.20
C ASP A 187 2.49 2.96 -4.28
N ASN A 188 3.62 2.42 -3.81
CA ASN A 188 4.99 2.95 -3.90
C ASN A 188 5.24 4.26 -3.13
N ILE A 189 4.49 5.32 -3.43
CA ILE A 189 4.60 6.61 -2.75
C ILE A 189 3.24 7.29 -2.77
N PHE A 190 2.84 7.77 -1.60
CA PHE A 190 1.59 8.49 -1.39
C PHE A 190 1.73 9.37 -0.16
N ASP A 191 1.11 10.54 -0.21
CA ASP A 191 1.28 11.59 0.78
C ASP A 191 0.15 11.59 1.80
N ARG A 192 0.25 12.47 2.80
CA ARG A 192 -0.77 12.61 3.84
C ARG A 192 -2.15 12.94 3.25
N GLY A 193 -2.20 13.72 2.18
CA GLY A 193 -3.45 14.11 1.51
C GLY A 193 -4.15 12.91 0.91
N GLU A 194 -3.41 12.09 0.16
CA GLU A 194 -3.92 10.84 -0.45
C GLU A 194 -4.34 9.82 0.61
N LEU A 195 -3.54 9.64 1.67
CA LEU A 195 -3.89 8.78 2.81
C LEU A 195 -5.21 9.20 3.46
N ARG A 196 -5.33 10.49 3.79
CA ARG A 196 -6.56 11.03 4.40
C ARG A 196 -7.76 10.87 3.48
N ALA A 197 -7.60 11.14 2.18
CA ALA A 197 -8.67 11.00 1.20
C ALA A 197 -9.13 9.54 1.06
N ALA A 198 -8.19 8.58 1.02
CA ALA A 198 -8.49 7.16 0.96
C ALA A 198 -9.30 6.68 2.17
N LEU A 199 -8.91 7.10 3.38
CA LEU A 199 -9.61 6.74 4.63
C LEU A 199 -10.98 7.41 4.71
N ALA A 200 -11.09 8.70 4.35
CA ALA A 200 -12.36 9.42 4.34
C ALA A 200 -13.38 8.83 3.35
N GLY A 201 -12.92 8.16 2.29
CA GLY A 201 -13.79 7.52 1.31
C GLY A 201 -14.59 6.31 1.83
N VAL A 202 -14.22 5.77 2.99
CA VAL A 202 -14.88 4.60 3.60
C VAL A 202 -15.39 4.83 5.02
N SER A 203 -15.10 5.99 5.62
CA SER A 203 -15.37 6.28 7.04
C SER A 203 -16.79 6.75 7.32
#